data_AF-A0A0D8Y444-F1
#
_entry.id   AF-A0A0D8Y444-F1
#
_cell.length_a   1.000
_cell.length_b   1.000
_cell.length_c   1.000
_cell.angle_alpha   90.00
_cell.angle_beta   90.00
_cell.angle_gamma   90.00
#
_symmetry.space_group_name_H-M   'P 1'
#
loop_
_entity.id
_entity.type
_entity.pdbx_description
1 polymer ?
#
loop_
_entity_poly.entity_id
_entity_poly.type
_entity_poly.pdbx_seq_one_letter_code
_entity_poly.pdbx_strand_id
1 'polypeptide(L)'
;MGLLKIALYPRGRPDFVAAITFELWKNNTEHYVKVLYRQSTENNDFIDLTPEIESCKNLDSCDINVLEKALEAFQTEHPELLCEDQWFTNESSKNSGIQAITAFFMLFTFLFATLFVISLVLLMRHRLRINPNIESSKPSQ
;
A
#
# COMPACT_ATOMS: atom_id res chain seq x y z
N MET A 1 -2.41 -4.57 -23.09
CA MET A 1 -1.79 -3.72 -22.04
C MET A 1 -1.91 -2.20 -22.29
N GLY A 2 -2.82 -1.73 -23.17
CA GLY A 2 -3.02 -0.29 -23.45
C GLY A 2 -3.98 0.42 -22.49
N LEU A 3 -5.11 -0.23 -22.17
CA LEU A 3 -6.15 0.26 -21.24
C LEU A 3 -5.64 0.77 -19.88
N LEU A 4 -4.72 0.02 -19.26
CA LEU A 4 -4.13 0.37 -17.97
C LEU A 4 -3.37 1.70 -18.01
N LYS A 5 -2.73 2.03 -19.13
CA LYS A 5 -1.97 3.29 -19.27
C LYS A 5 -2.90 4.50 -19.35
N ILE A 6 -4.06 4.35 -19.99
CA ILE A 6 -5.04 5.41 -20.19
C ILE A 6 -5.87 5.61 -18.91
N ALA A 7 -6.34 4.52 -18.31
CA ALA A 7 -7.20 4.56 -17.14
C ALA A 7 -6.47 4.97 -15.84
N LEU A 8 -5.15 4.83 -15.77
CA LEU A 8 -4.37 5.04 -14.54
C LEU A 8 -3.44 6.26 -14.57
N TYR A 9 -3.46 7.07 -15.63
CA TYR A 9 -2.59 8.25 -15.70
C TYR A 9 -3.16 9.43 -14.89
N PRO A 10 -2.37 10.15 -14.05
CA PRO A 10 -0.92 10.03 -13.85
C PRO A 10 -0.48 9.29 -12.59
N ARG A 11 -1.39 8.90 -11.67
CA ARG A 11 -1.02 8.37 -10.33
C ARG A 11 -1.25 6.88 -10.12
N GLY A 12 -1.47 6.10 -11.17
CA GLY A 12 -1.70 4.66 -11.04
C GLY A 12 -3.10 4.29 -10.54
N ARG A 13 -4.03 5.26 -10.45
CA ARG A 13 -5.41 5.06 -9.97
C ARG A 13 -6.36 5.95 -10.78
N PRO A 14 -7.60 5.49 -11.08
CA PRO A 14 -8.62 6.35 -11.66
C PRO A 14 -8.96 7.52 -10.74
N ASP A 15 -9.41 8.63 -11.33
CA ASP A 15 -9.98 9.75 -10.57
C ASP A 15 -11.27 9.30 -9.85
N PHE A 16 -11.67 10.01 -8.80
CA PHE A 16 -12.86 9.71 -8.02
C PHE A 16 -14.15 9.67 -8.86
N VAL A 17 -14.21 10.48 -9.92
CA VAL A 17 -15.35 10.54 -10.84
C VAL A 17 -15.08 9.87 -12.18
N ALA A 18 -13.97 9.15 -12.30
CA ALA A 18 -13.65 8.44 -13.53
C ALA A 18 -14.71 7.35 -13.79
N ALA A 19 -15.10 7.18 -15.05
CA ALA A 19 -16.15 6.24 -15.43
C ALA A 19 -15.79 5.51 -16.71
N ILE A 20 -16.00 4.19 -16.71
CA ILE A 20 -16.03 3.37 -17.92
C ILE A 20 -17.50 3.15 -18.27
N THR A 21 -17.89 3.50 -19.48
CA THR A 21 -19.26 3.37 -19.99
C THR A 21 -19.26 2.37 -21.14
N PHE A 22 -20.18 1.40 -21.08
CA PHE A 22 -20.44 0.48 -22.16
C PHE A 22 -21.74 0.90 -22.85
N GLU A 23 -21.67 1.27 -24.12
CA GLU A 23 -22.84 1.62 -24.90
C GLU A 23 -23.17 0.49 -25.86
N LEU A 24 -24.38 -0.07 -25.73
CA LEU A 24 -24.90 -1.07 -26.65
C LEU A 24 -25.69 -0.40 -27.77
N TRP A 25 -25.22 -0.59 -28.99
CA TRP A 25 -25.80 -0.08 -30.22
C TRP A 25 -26.38 -1.23 -31.06
N LYS A 26 -27.39 -0.93 -31.88
CA LYS A 26 -28.00 -1.89 -32.79
C LYS A 26 -28.08 -1.31 -34.19
N ASN A 27 -27.63 -2.06 -35.20
CA ASN A 27 -27.85 -1.74 -36.60
C ASN A 27 -28.54 -2.93 -37.28
N ASN A 28 -29.79 -2.74 -37.72
CA ASN A 28 -30.63 -3.80 -38.30
C ASN A 28 -30.73 -5.04 -37.40
N THR A 29 -29.88 -6.04 -37.63
CA THR A 29 -29.80 -7.33 -36.93
C THR A 29 -28.56 -7.47 -36.04
N GLU A 30 -27.54 -6.63 -36.24
CA GLU A 30 -26.25 -6.71 -35.55
C GLU A 30 -26.24 -5.78 -34.32
N HIS A 31 -25.52 -6.22 -33.28
CA HIS A 31 -25.33 -5.47 -32.03
C HIS A 31 -23.86 -5.17 -31.84
N TYR A 32 -23.57 -3.94 -31.47
CA TYR A 32 -22.19 -3.47 -31.27
C TYR A 32 -22.06 -2.79 -29.93
N VAL A 33 -20.88 -2.86 -29.36
CA VAL A 33 -20.52 -2.22 -28.11
C VAL A 33 -19.43 -1.18 -28.37
N LYS A 34 -19.63 0.00 -27.80
CA LYS A 34 -18.58 1.00 -27.63
C LYS A 34 -18.17 1.04 -26.16
N VAL A 35 -16.87 1.09 -25.91
CA VAL A 35 -16.32 1.21 -24.56
C VAL A 35 -15.68 2.58 -24.44
N LEU A 36 -16.24 3.41 -23.58
CA LEU A 36 -15.84 4.80 -23.42
C LEU A 36 -15.28 5.04 -22.03
N TYR A 37 -14.26 5.90 -21.91
CA TYR A 37 -13.68 6.29 -20.64
C TYR A 37 -13.72 7.80 -20.44
N ARG A 38 -14.35 8.22 -19.34
CA ARG A 38 -14.28 9.58 -18.85
C ARG A 38 -13.28 9.63 -17.71
N GLN A 39 -12.29 10.52 -17.83
CA GLN A 39 -11.19 10.59 -16.88
C GLN A 39 -11.52 11.38 -15.61
N SER A 40 -12.16 12.55 -15.72
CA SER A 40 -12.38 13.44 -14.56
C SER A 40 -13.61 14.34 -14.74
N THR A 41 -13.88 15.22 -13.76
CA THR A 41 -14.91 16.27 -13.90
C THR A 41 -14.40 17.48 -14.67
N GLU A 42 -13.08 17.68 -14.71
CA GLU A 42 -12.45 18.78 -15.44
C GLU A 42 -12.43 18.52 -16.95
N ASN A 43 -12.34 17.25 -17.33
CA ASN A 43 -12.43 16.80 -18.71
C ASN A 43 -13.72 15.99 -18.92
N ASN A 44 -14.70 16.60 -19.58
CA ASN A 44 -15.98 15.96 -19.89
C ASN A 44 -15.93 15.08 -21.15
N ASP A 45 -14.80 15.03 -21.84
CA ASP A 45 -14.66 14.21 -23.04
C ASP A 45 -14.56 12.73 -22.69
N PHE A 46 -15.15 11.92 -23.55
CA PHE A 46 -15.04 10.47 -23.50
C PHE A 46 -13.95 10.01 -24.46
N ILE A 47 -12.97 9.29 -23.93
CA ILE A 47 -11.93 8.61 -24.69
C ILE A 47 -12.50 7.27 -25.16
N ASP A 48 -12.48 7.03 -26.46
CA ASP A 48 -12.88 5.74 -27.01
C ASP A 48 -11.81 4.67 -26.74
N LEU A 49 -12.18 3.69 -25.93
CA LEU A 49 -11.36 2.54 -25.58
C LEU A 49 -11.65 1.30 -26.44
N THR A 50 -12.67 1.37 -27.31
CA THR A 50 -13.04 0.25 -28.18
C THR A 50 -11.85 -0.27 -29.01
N PRO A 51 -10.99 0.60 -29.60
CA PRO A 51 -9.84 0.14 -30.37
C PRO A 51 -8.71 -0.48 -29.52
N GLU A 52 -8.72 -0.28 -28.20
CA GLU A 52 -7.74 -0.84 -27.27
C GLU A 52 -8.03 -2.30 -26.91
N ILE A 53 -9.22 -2.79 -27.24
CA ILE A 53 -9.58 -4.20 -27.14
C ILE A 53 -8.95 -4.89 -28.35
N GLU A 54 -8.06 -5.85 -28.10
CA GLU A 54 -7.22 -6.47 -29.13
C GLU A 54 -8.05 -7.06 -30.29
N SER A 55 -9.21 -7.66 -29.98
CA SER A 55 -10.14 -8.22 -30.96
C SER A 55 -10.96 -7.18 -31.73
N CYS A 56 -11.01 -5.93 -31.26
CA CYS A 56 -11.76 -4.82 -31.85
C CYS A 56 -10.84 -3.75 -32.46
N LYS A 57 -9.56 -4.04 -32.64
CA LYS A 57 -8.54 -3.07 -33.04
C LYS A 57 -8.87 -2.42 -34.39
N ASN A 58 -8.73 -1.09 -34.46
CA ASN A 58 -9.05 -0.26 -35.63
C ASN A 58 -10.53 -0.24 -36.03
N LEU A 59 -11.44 -0.62 -35.13
CA LEU A 59 -12.88 -0.51 -35.34
C LEU A 59 -13.46 0.59 -34.45
N ASP A 60 -14.38 1.37 -34.99
CA ASP A 60 -15.11 2.40 -34.24
C ASP A 60 -16.17 1.79 -33.30
N SER A 61 -16.54 0.53 -33.51
CA SER A 61 -17.49 -0.22 -32.69
C SER A 61 -17.16 -1.70 -32.72
N CYS A 62 -17.31 -2.40 -31.61
CA CYS A 62 -17.01 -3.83 -31.55
C CYS A 62 -18.28 -4.68 -31.62
N ASP A 63 -18.31 -5.70 -32.48
CA ASP A 63 -19.40 -6.68 -32.47
C ASP A 63 -19.52 -7.33 -31.08
N ILE A 64 -20.74 -7.47 -30.58
CA ILE A 64 -20.97 -7.98 -29.23
C ILE A 64 -20.41 -9.40 -29.04
N ASN A 65 -20.47 -10.24 -30.06
CA ASN A 65 -19.98 -11.61 -30.00
C ASN A 65 -18.44 -11.64 -29.95
N VAL A 66 -17.80 -10.69 -30.63
CA VAL A 66 -16.34 -10.52 -30.60
C VAL A 66 -15.89 -10.05 -29.22
N LEU A 67 -16.65 -9.13 -28.61
CA LEU A 67 -16.39 -8.67 -27.24
C LEU A 67 -16.61 -9.80 -26.23
N GLU A 68 -17.73 -10.52 -26.30
CA GLU A 68 -18.07 -11.62 -25.41
C GLU A 68 -16.96 -12.68 -25.41
N LYS A 69 -16.52 -13.08 -26.59
CA LYS A 69 -15.40 -14.02 -26.76
C LYS A 69 -14.10 -13.51 -26.17
N ALA A 70 -13.81 -12.22 -26.28
CA ALA A 70 -12.62 -11.62 -25.67
C ALA A 70 -12.71 -11.59 -24.13
N LEU A 71 -13.92 -11.53 -23.58
CA LEU A 71 -14.18 -11.51 -22.15
C LEU A 71 -14.22 -12.92 -21.52
N GLU A 72 -14.40 -13.99 -22.30
CA GLU A 72 -14.41 -15.38 -21.81
C GLU A 72 -13.20 -15.71 -20.92
N ALA A 73 -12.01 -15.21 -21.28
CA ALA A 73 -10.77 -15.43 -20.50
C ALA A 73 -10.80 -14.81 -19.09
N PHE A 74 -11.73 -13.88 -18.83
CA PHE A 74 -11.90 -13.19 -17.56
C PHE A 74 -13.18 -13.61 -16.83
N GLN A 75 -14.04 -14.39 -17.48
CA GLN A 75 -15.21 -14.96 -16.81
C GLN A 75 -14.74 -16.02 -15.81
N THR A 76 -15.23 -15.92 -14.59
CA THR A 76 -15.08 -16.96 -13.57
C THR A 76 -16.47 -17.45 -13.20
N GLU A 77 -16.68 -18.76 -13.23
CA GLU A 77 -17.91 -19.37 -12.71
C GLU A 77 -18.02 -19.23 -11.19
N HIS A 78 -16.89 -18.95 -10.54
CA HIS A 78 -16.74 -18.86 -9.10
C HIS A 78 -16.05 -17.54 -8.72
N PRO A 79 -16.77 -16.40 -8.75
CA PRO A 79 -16.22 -15.10 -8.37
C PRO A 79 -15.65 -15.08 -6.94
N GLU A 80 -16.16 -15.93 -6.05
CA GLU A 80 -15.65 -16.14 -4.69
C GLU A 80 -14.19 -16.58 -4.64
N LEU A 81 -13.69 -17.30 -5.66
CA LEU A 81 -12.29 -17.75 -5.72
C LEU A 81 -11.33 -16.61 -6.07
N LEU A 82 -11.81 -15.54 -6.73
CA LEU A 82 -11.00 -14.35 -6.98
C LEU A 82 -10.78 -13.53 -5.70
N CYS A 83 -11.63 -13.72 -4.69
CA CYS A 83 -11.55 -13.08 -3.39
C CYS A 83 -10.89 -13.97 -2.33
N GLU A 84 -10.30 -15.12 -2.70
CA GLU A 84 -9.60 -15.96 -1.75
C GLU A 84 -8.32 -15.24 -1.29
N ASP A 85 -8.46 -14.52 -0.19
CA ASP A 85 -7.47 -13.65 0.40
C ASP A 85 -6.20 -14.43 0.77
N GLN A 86 -5.22 -14.45 -0.13
CA GLN A 86 -3.81 -14.63 0.26
C GLN A 86 -3.32 -13.52 1.21
N TRP A 87 -4.19 -12.55 1.54
CA TRP A 87 -3.95 -11.46 2.47
C TRP A 87 -4.25 -11.81 3.93
N PHE A 88 -5.07 -12.83 4.24
CA PHE A 88 -5.34 -13.21 5.64
C PHE A 88 -4.46 -14.35 6.19
N THR A 89 -3.72 -15.07 5.34
CA THR A 89 -2.77 -16.11 5.80
C THR A 89 -1.33 -15.63 5.89
N ASN A 90 -1.02 -14.42 5.41
CA ASN A 90 0.32 -13.82 5.50
C ASN A 90 0.49 -12.78 6.62
N GLU A 91 -0.55 -12.49 7.43
CA GLU A 91 -0.42 -11.68 8.65
C GLU A 91 0.07 -12.46 9.89
N SER A 92 0.50 -13.72 9.72
CA SER A 92 1.27 -14.44 10.76
C SER A 92 2.71 -14.77 10.38
N SER A 93 3.30 -13.99 9.46
CA SER A 93 4.71 -13.67 9.59
C SER A 93 4.82 -12.15 9.62
N LYS A 94 4.56 -11.59 10.81
CA LYS A 94 5.30 -10.38 11.18
C LYS A 94 6.76 -10.73 10.90
N ASN A 95 7.28 -10.20 9.81
CA ASN A 95 8.68 -9.87 9.74
C ASN A 95 8.92 -8.92 10.92
N SER A 96 9.12 -9.48 12.10
CA SER A 96 9.87 -8.89 13.18
C SER A 96 11.33 -8.87 12.75
N GLY A 97 11.59 -8.25 11.60
CA GLY A 97 12.89 -7.71 11.28
C GLY A 97 13.06 -6.54 12.21
N ILE A 98 13.41 -6.82 13.47
CA ILE A 98 14.20 -5.87 14.23
C ILE A 98 15.41 -5.63 13.33
N GLN A 99 15.43 -4.51 12.61
CA GLN A 99 16.59 -4.14 11.81
C GLN A 99 17.78 -4.26 12.73
N ALA A 100 18.85 -4.93 12.30
CA ALA A 100 20.06 -5.13 13.12
C ALA A 100 20.56 -3.82 13.76
N ILE A 101 20.30 -2.70 13.07
CA ILE A 101 20.52 -1.33 13.53
C ILE A 101 19.74 -1.02 14.83
N THR A 102 18.44 -1.33 14.90
CA THR A 102 17.62 -1.08 16.10
C THR A 102 18.06 -1.96 17.27
N ALA A 103 18.42 -3.22 17.03
CA ALA A 103 18.99 -4.09 18.07
C ALA A 103 20.32 -3.55 18.59
N PHE A 104 21.19 -3.06 17.70
CA PHE A 104 22.46 -2.43 18.05
C PHE A 104 22.26 -1.17 18.90
N PHE A 105 21.32 -0.28 18.54
CA PHE A 105 21.00 0.91 19.34
C PHE A 105 20.44 0.55 20.73
N MET A 106 19.60 -0.48 20.84
CA MET A 106 19.09 -0.93 22.14
C MET A 106 20.20 -1.51 23.03
N LEU A 107 21.11 -2.29 22.46
CA LEU A 107 22.25 -2.84 23.22
C LEU A 107 23.19 -1.73 23.70
N PHE A 108 23.49 -0.77 22.83
CA PHE A 108 24.41 0.32 23.14
C PHE A 108 23.86 1.27 24.21
N THR A 109 22.56 1.60 24.13
CA THR A 109 21.90 2.43 25.15
C THR A 109 21.86 1.75 26.51
N PHE A 110 21.61 0.44 26.56
CA PHE A 110 21.64 -0.33 27.80
C PHE A 110 23.06 -0.40 28.42
N LEU A 111 24.08 -0.65 27.61
CA LEU A 111 25.48 -0.63 28.06
C LEU A 111 25.89 0.76 28.60
N PHE A 112 25.49 1.83 27.91
CA PHE A 112 25.82 3.19 28.35
C PHE A 112 25.12 3.54 29.68
N ALA A 113 23.83 3.21 29.81
CA ALA A 113 23.06 3.46 31.03
C ALA A 113 23.64 2.70 32.24
N THR A 114 24.01 1.43 32.05
CA THR A 114 24.59 0.61 33.13
C THR A 114 25.97 1.15 33.56
N LEU A 115 26.85 1.51 32.62
CA LEU A 115 28.13 2.12 32.92
C LEU A 115 27.98 3.46 33.66
N PHE A 116 27.00 4.28 33.24
CA PHE A 116 26.71 5.55 33.89
C PHE A 116 26.27 5.36 35.35
N VAL A 117 25.36 4.41 35.62
CA VAL A 117 24.91 4.09 36.97
C VAL A 117 26.05 3.53 37.83
N ILE A 118 26.87 2.63 37.29
CA ILE A 118 28.05 2.09 38.01
C ILE A 118 29.01 3.22 38.36
N SER A 119 29.30 4.12 37.42
CA SER A 119 30.16 5.29 37.65
C SER A 119 29.60 6.18 38.76
N LEU A 120 28.29 6.47 38.74
CA LEU A 120 27.64 7.22 39.82
C LEU A 120 27.76 6.53 41.18
N VAL A 121 27.53 5.21 41.25
CA VAL A 121 27.66 4.45 42.50
C VAL A 121 29.11 4.47 43.00
N LEU A 122 30.09 4.31 42.12
CA LEU A 122 31.51 4.39 42.47
C LEU A 122 31.89 5.79 42.94
N LEU A 123 31.40 6.85 42.29
CA LEU A 123 31.62 8.23 42.71
C LEU A 123 30.98 8.52 44.08
N MET A 124 29.78 8.02 44.33
CA MET A 124 29.09 8.14 45.62
C MET A 124 29.86 7.40 46.71
N ARG A 125 30.29 6.16 46.46
CA ARG A 125 31.13 5.38 47.39
C ARG A 125 32.48 6.04 47.65
N HIS A 126 33.11 6.59 46.63
CA HIS A 126 34.38 7.29 46.75
C HIS A 126 34.23 8.57 47.58
N ARG A 127 33.16 9.35 47.36
CA ARG A 127 32.83 10.52 48.20
C ARG A 127 32.60 10.12 49.67
N LEU A 128 31.83 9.06 49.92
CA LEU A 128 31.61 8.54 51.28
C LEU A 128 32.91 8.06 51.94
N ARG A 129 33.83 7.46 51.18
CA ARG A 129 35.12 6.99 51.69
C ARG A 129 36.10 8.13 52.01
N ILE A 130 36.06 9.23 51.24
CA ILE A 130 36.90 10.41 51.46
C ILE A 130 36.33 11.34 52.55
N ASN A 131 35.01 11.36 52.75
CA ASN A 131 34.34 12.21 53.74
C ASN A 131 33.51 11.40 54.76
N PRO A 132 34.12 10.55 55.60
CA PRO A 132 33.39 9.83 56.65
C PRO A 132 32.90 10.73 57.82
N ASN A 133 33.28 12.01 57.87
CA ASN A 133 33.14 12.86 59.07
C ASN A 133 32.11 14.00 59.00
N ILE A 134 31.20 14.03 58.01
CA ILE A 134 30.20 15.13 57.92
C ILE A 134 28.81 14.74 58.48
N GLU A 135 28.62 13.50 58.94
CA GLU A 135 27.32 13.03 59.47
C GLU A 135 27.28 12.83 60.99
N SER A 136 28.05 13.61 61.77
CA SER A 136 27.97 13.60 63.25
C SER A 136 27.69 14.94 63.93
N SER A 137 27.29 15.99 63.21
CA SER A 137 26.75 17.20 63.86
C SER A 137 25.23 17.17 63.89
N LYS A 138 24.67 16.45 64.87
CA LYS A 138 23.31 16.70 65.37
C LYS A 138 23.28 18.12 65.96
N PRO A 139 22.20 18.91 65.80
CA PRO A 139 22.06 20.14 66.56
C PRO A 139 21.82 19.78 68.03
N SER A 140 22.65 20.28 68.95
CA SER A 140 22.26 20.34 70.36
C SER A 140 21.31 21.51 70.53
N GLN A 141 20.32 21.31 71.41
CA GLN A 141 19.63 22.38 72.12
C GLN A 141 20.61 23.30 72.84
#